data_AF-A0A5A9P526-F1
#
_entry.id   AF-A0A5A9P526-F1
#
_cell.length_a   1.000
_cell.length_b   1.000
_cell.length_c   1.000
_cell.angle_alpha   90.00
_cell.angle_beta   90.00
_cell.angle_gamma   90.00
#
_symmetry.space_group_name_H-M   'P 1'
#
loop_
_entity.id
_entity.type
_entity.pdbx_description
1 polymer ?
#
loop_
_entity_poly.entity_id
_entity_poly.type
_entity_poly.pdbx_seq_one_letter_code
_entity_poly.pdbx_strand_id
1 'polypeptide(L)'
;MGSTLVNAVREFIKKFIDSMPMALIRIPTLKPCRIKPKPSTEVNIGAALDFVRTKMLIPKSGSRIQQRVPQLVLLLTTKKSKDSVQQSAEALRQMGVLTLAAAPGLLMRLNSNK
;
A
#
# COMPACT_ATOMS: atom_id res chain seq x y z
N MET A 1 10.23 -15.70 -23.93
CA MET A 1 10.95 -14.70 -23.09
C MET A 1 10.01 -14.06 -22.06
N GLY A 2 9.33 -14.85 -21.21
CA GLY A 2 8.32 -14.34 -20.25
C GLY A 2 8.67 -14.55 -18.76
N SER A 3 9.82 -15.16 -18.45
CA SER A 3 10.17 -15.60 -17.09
C SER A 3 10.88 -14.54 -16.26
N THR A 4 11.47 -13.51 -16.86
CA THR A 4 12.31 -12.54 -16.14
C THR A 4 11.50 -11.69 -15.16
N LEU A 5 10.31 -11.21 -15.56
CA LEU A 5 9.49 -10.35 -14.71
C LEU A 5 8.86 -11.14 -13.55
N VAL A 6 8.33 -12.33 -13.82
CA VAL A 6 7.73 -13.20 -12.79
C VAL A 6 8.80 -13.63 -11.77
N ASN A 7 10.00 -13.98 -12.24
CA ASN A 7 11.11 -14.31 -11.36
C ASN A 7 11.59 -13.07 -10.58
N ALA A 8 11.66 -11.89 -11.20
CA ALA A 8 12.03 -10.66 -10.49
C ALA A 8 11.02 -10.31 -9.38
N VAL A 9 9.71 -10.43 -9.66
CA VAL A 9 8.67 -10.21 -8.64
C VAL A 9 8.76 -11.27 -7.54
N ARG A 10 8.97 -12.54 -7.89
CA ARG A 10 9.14 -13.63 -6.93
C ARG A 10 10.33 -13.41 -6.01
N GLU A 11 11.49 -13.05 -6.58
CA GLU A 11 12.71 -12.80 -5.82
C GLU A 11 12.60 -11.53 -4.98
N PHE A 12 11.90 -10.49 -5.46
CA PHE A 12 11.56 -9.34 -4.63
C PHE A 12 10.73 -9.75 -3.41
N ILE A 13 9.68 -10.55 -3.60
CA ILE A 13 8.82 -10.99 -2.48
C ILE A 13 9.64 -11.81 -1.47
N LYS A 14 10.47 -12.75 -1.93
CA LYS A 14 11.33 -13.54 -1.04
C LYS A 14 12.29 -12.65 -0.27
N LYS A 15 13.06 -11.81 -0.96
CA LYS A 15 14.02 -10.90 -0.34
C LYS A 15 13.36 -9.90 0.61
N PHE A 16 12.13 -9.48 0.31
CA PHE A 16 11.32 -8.62 1.18
C PHE A 16 10.92 -9.34 2.47
N ILE A 17 10.50 -10.60 2.38
CA ILE A 17 10.14 -11.43 3.54
C ILE A 17 11.38 -11.73 4.39
N ASP A 18 12.48 -12.15 3.76
CA ASP A 18 13.71 -12.58 4.45
C ASP A 18 14.46 -11.42 5.11
N SER A 19 14.37 -10.22 4.56
CA SER A 19 15.02 -9.01 5.10
C SER A 19 14.24 -8.37 6.25
N MET A 20 13.02 -8.84 6.55
CA MET A 20 12.27 -8.36 7.72
C MET A 20 12.62 -9.21 8.95
N PRO A 21 13.00 -8.61 10.09
CA PRO A 21 13.08 -9.31 11.36
C PRO A 21 11.66 -9.56 11.89
N MET A 22 10.95 -10.50 11.27
CA MET A 22 9.75 -11.10 11.84
C MET A 22 10.21 -12.11 12.88
N ALA A 23 10.56 -11.64 14.09
CA ALA A 23 10.54 -12.54 15.24
C ALA A 23 9.18 -13.24 15.23
N LEU A 24 9.14 -14.57 15.33
CA LEU A 24 7.95 -15.39 15.18
C LEU A 24 6.78 -14.79 15.99
N ILE A 25 5.94 -14.01 15.33
CA ILE A 25 4.73 -13.48 15.94
C ILE A 25 3.81 -14.69 16.02
N ARG A 26 3.57 -15.20 17.23
CA ARG A 26 2.51 -16.19 17.44
C ARG A 26 1.19 -15.48 17.16
N ILE A 27 0.74 -15.57 15.90
CA ILE A 27 -0.49 -14.93 15.44
C ILE A 27 -1.63 -15.63 16.20
N PRO A 28 -2.31 -14.98 17.15
CA PRO A 28 -3.50 -15.56 17.73
C PRO A 28 -4.48 -15.79 16.59
N THR A 29 -5.23 -16.90 16.62
CA THR A 29 -6.23 -17.25 15.60
C THR A 29 -7.06 -16.01 15.26
N LEU A 30 -6.88 -15.46 14.06
CA LEU A 30 -7.54 -14.23 13.66
C LEU A 30 -9.03 -14.54 13.55
N LYS A 31 -9.84 -13.89 14.39
CA LYS A 31 -11.30 -13.95 14.23
C LYS A 31 -11.64 -13.39 12.84
N PRO A 32 -12.51 -14.06 12.06
CA PRO A 32 -12.91 -13.55 10.76
C PRO A 32 -13.52 -12.15 10.92
N CYS A 33 -12.84 -11.14 10.40
CA CYS A 33 -13.33 -9.77 10.41
C CYS A 33 -14.18 -9.55 9.16
N ARG A 34 -15.49 -9.37 9.36
CA ARG A 34 -16.40 -8.99 8.28
C ARG A 34 -16.30 -7.48 8.09
N ILE A 35 -15.60 -7.05 7.05
CA ILE A 35 -15.55 -5.63 6.67
C ILE A 35 -16.97 -5.23 6.25
N LYS A 36 -17.56 -4.26 6.96
CA LYS A 36 -18.84 -3.68 6.58
C LYS A 36 -18.57 -2.53 5.60
N PRO A 37 -18.96 -2.67 4.32
CA PRO A 37 -18.78 -1.59 3.37
C PRO A 37 -19.65 -0.40 3.79
N LYS A 38 -19.06 0.79 3.83
CA LYS A 38 -19.83 2.04 3.95
C LYS A 38 -20.08 2.55 2.53
N PRO A 39 -21.34 2.59 2.07
CA PRO A 39 -21.63 3.14 0.75
C PRO A 39 -21.31 4.63 0.75
N SER A 40 -20.60 5.07 -0.28
CA SER A 40 -20.38 6.49 -0.57
C SER A 40 -20.65 6.76 -2.04
N THR A 41 -21.28 7.91 -2.30
CA THR A 41 -21.49 8.40 -3.66
C THR A 41 -20.15 8.78 -4.29
N GLU A 42 -19.28 9.41 -3.51
CA GLU A 42 -17.98 9.94 -3.93
C GLU A 42 -16.82 9.17 -3.30
N VAL A 43 -15.68 9.15 -3.99
CA VAL A 43 -14.43 8.53 -3.55
C VAL A 43 -13.33 9.59 -3.63
N ASN A 44 -12.69 9.85 -2.49
CA ASN A 44 -11.61 10.83 -2.34
C ASN A 44 -10.32 10.11 -1.98
N ILE A 45 -9.60 9.66 -3.00
CA ILE A 45 -8.36 8.89 -2.87
C ILE A 45 -7.23 9.79 -2.36
N GLY A 46 -7.12 11.04 -2.82
CA GLY A 46 -6.06 11.95 -2.36
C GLY A 46 -6.11 12.14 -0.85
N ALA A 47 -7.29 12.52 -0.33
CA ALA A 47 -7.52 12.66 1.10
C ALA A 47 -7.27 11.35 1.87
N ALA A 48 -7.63 10.20 1.30
CA ALA A 48 -7.38 8.90 1.93
C ALA A 48 -5.88 8.57 2.02
N LEU A 49 -5.11 8.85 0.97
CA LEU A 49 -3.65 8.66 0.97
C LEU A 49 -2.96 9.59 1.97
N ASP A 50 -3.39 10.85 2.07
CA ASP A 50 -2.88 11.77 3.08
C ASP A 50 -3.24 11.35 4.51
N PHE A 51 -4.45 10.80 4.71
CA PHE A 51 -4.83 10.24 6.00
C PHE A 51 -3.92 9.05 6.38
N VAL A 52 -3.66 8.13 5.44
CA VAL A 52 -2.74 7.01 5.68
C VAL A 52 -1.35 7.53 6.05
N ARG A 53 -0.82 8.48 5.28
CA ARG A 53 0.50 9.09 5.48
C ARG A 53 0.64 9.72 6.87
N THR A 54 -0.36 10.50 7.28
CA THR A 54 -0.26 11.36 8.48
C THR A 54 -0.77 10.70 9.76
N LYS A 55 -1.63 9.68 9.65
CA LYS A 55 -2.31 9.06 10.81
C LYS A 55 -2.03 7.57 10.96
N MET A 56 -1.74 6.83 9.89
CA MET A 56 -1.55 5.37 9.96
C MET A 56 -0.09 4.98 9.91
N LEU A 57 0.71 5.61 9.06
CA LEU A 57 2.14 5.32 8.90
C LEU A 57 3.02 6.00 9.97
N ILE A 58 2.50 6.18 11.18
CA ILE A 58 3.21 6.78 12.31
C ILE A 58 3.45 5.74 13.44
N PRO A 59 4.51 5.88 14.25
CA PRO A 59 4.81 4.92 15.32
C PRO A 59 3.66 4.72 16.31
N LYS A 60 2.92 5.79 16.62
CA LYS A 60 1.75 5.74 17.52
C LYS A 60 0.64 4.79 17.02
N SER A 61 0.56 4.55 15.71
CA SER A 61 -0.41 3.65 15.08
C SER A 61 0.20 2.27 14.78
N GLY A 62 1.40 1.98 15.27
CA GLY A 62 2.10 0.70 15.10
C GLY A 62 3.02 0.62 13.88
N SER A 63 3.18 1.71 13.12
CA SER A 63 4.12 1.76 12.01
C SER A 63 5.57 1.63 12.49
N ARG A 64 6.39 0.89 11.73
CA ARG A 64 7.83 0.71 11.99
C ARG A 64 8.70 1.49 11.00
N ILE A 65 8.15 2.54 10.40
CA ILE A 65 8.84 3.34 9.39
C ILE A 65 10.17 3.94 9.90
N GLN A 66 10.23 4.37 11.17
CA GLN A 66 11.46 4.92 11.79
C GLN A 66 12.55 3.86 12.02
N GLN A 67 12.17 2.58 12.10
CA GLN A 67 13.10 1.45 12.22
C GLN A 67 13.59 0.97 10.85
N ARG A 68 13.37 1.76 9.79
CA ARG A 68 13.66 1.43 8.38
C ARG A 68 13.03 0.12 7.90
N VAL A 69 11.93 -0.31 8.54
CA VAL A 69 11.13 -1.44 8.07
C VAL A 69 10.33 -0.98 6.85
N PRO A 70 10.43 -1.66 5.69
CA PRO A 70 9.68 -1.31 4.50
C PRO A 70 8.18 -1.18 4.76
N GLN A 71 7.58 -0.10 4.28
CA GLN A 71 6.15 0.17 4.40
C GLN A 71 5.45 -0.08 3.06
N LEU A 72 4.27 -0.70 3.09
CA LEU A 72 3.47 -1.03 1.91
C LEU A 72 2.06 -0.46 2.06
N VAL A 73 1.57 0.21 1.02
CA VAL A 73 0.17 0.66 0.88
C VAL A 73 -0.44 -0.02 -0.33
N LEU A 74 -1.55 -0.73 -0.13
CA LEU A 74 -2.35 -1.32 -1.21
C LEU A 74 -3.68 -0.58 -1.34
N LEU A 75 -3.82 0.18 -2.43
CA LEU A 75 -5.05 0.87 -2.78
C LEU A 75 -5.92 -0.04 -3.66
N LEU A 76 -7.12 -0.35 -3.16
CA LEU A 76 -8.14 -1.08 -3.90
C LEU A 76 -9.30 -0.13 -4.20
N THR A 77 -9.54 0.16 -5.47
CA THR A 77 -10.63 1.04 -5.88
C THR A 77 -11.29 0.55 -7.17
N THR A 78 -12.59 0.79 -7.31
CA THR A 78 -13.33 0.54 -8.56
C THR A 78 -13.79 1.83 -9.23
N LYS A 79 -13.65 2.98 -8.54
CA LYS A 79 -14.12 4.29 -8.98
C LYS A 79 -12.93 5.25 -9.13
N LYS A 80 -13.08 6.21 -10.03
CA LYS A 80 -12.16 7.35 -10.14
C LYS A 80 -12.29 8.25 -8.92
N SER A 81 -11.19 8.88 -8.55
CA SER A 81 -11.19 9.88 -7.49
C SER A 81 -11.89 11.16 -7.93
N LYS A 82 -12.58 11.84 -7.01
CA LYS A 82 -13.11 13.19 -7.22
C LYS A 82 -12.07 14.27 -6.90
N ASP A 83 -11.11 13.96 -6.02
CA ASP A 83 -10.01 14.85 -5.66
C ASP A 83 -8.71 14.53 -6.43
N SER A 84 -7.74 15.44 -6.35
CA SER A 84 -6.41 15.22 -6.91
C SER A 84 -5.64 14.20 -6.08
N VAL A 85 -5.09 13.18 -6.73
CA VAL A 85 -4.38 12.07 -6.08
C VAL A 85 -2.85 12.27 -6.12
N GLN A 86 -2.36 13.06 -7.07
CA GLN A 86 -0.95 13.11 -7.43
C GLN A 86 -0.06 13.56 -6.28
N GLN A 87 -0.43 14.65 -5.58
CA GLN A 87 0.36 15.21 -4.49
C GLN A 87 0.48 14.23 -3.32
N SER A 88 -0.64 13.62 -2.91
CA SER A 88 -0.67 12.67 -1.79
C SER A 88 0.08 11.38 -2.12
N ALA A 89 0.00 10.92 -3.38
CA ALA A 89 0.77 9.76 -3.85
C ALA A 89 2.28 10.05 -3.91
N GLU A 90 2.67 11.23 -4.38
CA GLU A 90 4.08 11.64 -4.44
C GLU A 90 4.67 11.77 -3.03
N ALA A 91 3.91 12.32 -2.07
CA ALA A 91 4.35 12.42 -0.69
C ALA A 91 4.60 11.04 -0.04
N LEU A 92 3.78 10.03 -0.34
CA LEU A 92 4.01 8.65 0.11
C LEU A 92 5.29 8.07 -0.50
N ARG A 93 5.55 8.34 -1.79
CA ARG A 93 6.77 7.89 -2.46
C ARG A 93 8.03 8.50 -1.88
N GLN A 94 8.00 9.80 -1.61
CA GLN A 94 9.12 10.52 -0.98
C GLN A 94 9.43 9.99 0.43
N MET A 95 8.43 9.44 1.14
CA MET A 95 8.61 8.75 2.42
C MET A 95 9.19 7.33 2.29
N GLY A 96 9.46 6.86 1.08
CA GLY A 96 9.94 5.49 0.83
C GLY A 96 8.87 4.42 1.00
N VAL A 97 7.59 4.79 0.92
CA VAL A 97 6.47 3.85 1.04
C VAL A 97 6.16 3.24 -0.33
N LEU A 98 6.23 1.92 -0.43
CA LEU A 98 5.82 1.21 -1.63
C LEU A 98 4.29 1.28 -1.75
N THR A 99 3.78 1.95 -2.79
CA THR A 99 2.35 2.13 -3.01
C THR A 99 1.92 1.39 -4.27
N LEU A 100 0.99 0.45 -4.12
CA LEU A 100 0.41 -0.33 -5.21
C LEU A 100 -1.08 0.00 -5.33
N ALA A 101 -1.60 0.04 -6.55
CA ALA A 101 -3.01 0.25 -6.80
C ALA A 101 -3.57 -0.86 -7.69
N ALA A 102 -4.73 -1.40 -7.33
CA ALA A 102 -5.47 -2.35 -8.14
C ALA A 102 -6.90 -1.84 -8.35
N ALA A 103 -7.34 -1.82 -9.61
CA ALA A 103 -8.69 -1.50 -10.00
C ALA A 103 -9.18 -2.49 -11.07
N PRO A 104 -10.39 -3.05 -10.95
CA PRO A 104 -10.98 -3.87 -12.00
C PRO A 104 -11.13 -3.04 -13.28
N GLY A 105 -10.50 -3.49 -14.38
CA GLY A 105 -10.70 -2.91 -15.72
C GLY A 105 -9.82 -1.71 -16.10
N LEU A 106 -8.92 -1.24 -15.23
CA LEU A 106 -7.91 -0.24 -15.63
C LEU A 106 -6.71 -0.29 -14.68
N LEU A 107 -5.57 -0.78 -15.17
CA LEU A 107 -4.28 -0.60 -14.49
C LEU A 107 -3.91 0.89 -14.58
N MET A 108 -4.36 1.69 -13.61
CA MET A 108 -3.79 3.02 -13.42
C MET A 108 -2.36 2.82 -12.91
N ARG A 109 -1.41 2.81 -13.85
CA ARG A 109 0.02 2.90 -13.57
C ARG A 109 0.24 4.24 -12.87
N LEU A 110 0.35 4.21 -11.54
CA LEU A 110 0.80 5.37 -10.77
C LEU A 110 2.19 5.71 -11.30
N ASN A 111 2.21 6.76 -12.12
CA ASN A 111 3.32 7.42 -12.79
C ASN A 111 4.73 6.81 -12.53
N SER A 112 5.36 6.28 -13.57
CA SER A 112 6.80 6.01 -13.59
C SER A 112 7.38 7.11 -14.46
N ASN A 113 7.88 8.18 -13.82
CA ASN A 113 8.51 9.27 -14.56
C ASN A 113 9.89 8.80 -15.07
N LYS A 114 10.18 9.17 -16.32
CA LYS A 114 11.56 9.49 -16.74
C LYS A 114 12.02 10.72 -15.98
#